data_AF-A0A4R6R133-F1
#
_entry.id   AF-A0A4R6R133-F1
#
_cell.length_a   1.000
_cell.length_b   1.000
_cell.length_c   1.000
_cell.angle_alpha   90.00
_cell.angle_beta   90.00
_cell.angle_gamma   90.00
#
_symmetry.space_group_name_H-M   'P 1'
#
loop_
_entity.id
_entity.type
_entity.pdbx_description
1 polymer ?
#
loop_
_entity_poly.entity_id
_entity_poly.type
_entity_poly.pdbx_seq_one_letter_code
_entity_poly.pdbx_strand_id
1 'polypeptide(L)'
;MNNPMKHKSWLAIAVVVVLGALLGWAILLKDKPKAHDEHGQAEHAEAEGHADDEHHGAAAAKPHADDKEHGDEEHHEDATEAKPAKGPHGGRLFNAGAYGLEVTIFETDVPPEFRLYTYQNGKPLAPGQTTAKLTLERLGREPQVIQFKPQGDFLRGDAEVVEPHSFKVTVEAAQGGQTHRFGYEQEEARVTMSDAQLQQAGVTLAVAGPARIQSQLALLGEVRYNGDRTVQVVPRLAGLVEAVPVSAGERVRKGQVLAVLSSPALADQRAEGVAAQKRLALARTTHDREKKLWQDKISAEQDYQQARAALQEAEIAEQNIRQKLANLGATATSGGNLTRFELRSPIDGIVTDKRITVGQSVGETEPVFTVSDLSSVWVEAPVATKDLGTIRTGLAVQVKASGFDAQAAGTITYVSALVGEQTRSATARVVLPNPKGLWRPGLPVTVEVTSSEAEVPVAVQVDAIQSVRDWQVVFGRYGQQLEARPLELGRSDGRVVEVLSGLSAGERYAAKNSFVIKAELGKAGASHDH
;
A
#
# COMPACT_ATOMS: atom_id res chain seq x y z
N MET A 1 4.21 -22.33 -60.59
CA MET A 1 3.09 -21.37 -60.68
C MET A 1 3.45 -20.15 -59.83
N ASN A 2 3.94 -19.08 -60.46
CA ASN A 2 4.27 -17.82 -59.77
C ASN A 2 2.97 -17.07 -59.46
N ASN A 3 2.76 -16.71 -58.19
CA ASN A 3 1.57 -15.97 -57.75
C ASN A 3 1.91 -14.48 -57.54
N PRO A 4 1.38 -13.54 -58.33
CA PRO A 4 1.69 -12.12 -58.21
C PRO A 4 0.56 -11.40 -57.47
N MET A 5 0.60 -11.32 -56.14
CA MET A 5 -0.23 -10.36 -55.39
C MET A 5 0.50 -9.87 -54.13
N LYS A 6 1.37 -8.87 -54.29
CA LYS A 6 1.99 -8.13 -53.17
C LYS A 6 2.09 -6.61 -53.36
N HIS A 7 1.27 -6.01 -54.24
CA HIS A 7 1.33 -4.55 -54.47
C HIS A 7 0.07 -3.75 -54.07
N LYS A 8 -1.04 -4.40 -53.67
CA LYS A 8 -2.28 -3.68 -53.33
C LYS A 8 -2.46 -3.31 -51.84
N SER A 9 -1.75 -3.95 -50.91
CA SER A 9 -1.92 -3.67 -49.48
C SER A 9 -1.07 -2.51 -48.95
N TRP A 10 0.04 -2.18 -49.62
CA TRP A 10 0.91 -1.07 -49.19
C TRP A 10 0.33 0.31 -49.52
N LEU A 11 -0.39 0.43 -50.64
CA LEU A 11 -1.07 1.68 -51.03
C LEU A 11 -2.21 2.06 -50.08
N ALA A 12 -2.92 1.08 -49.51
CA ALA A 12 -4.00 1.36 -48.56
C ALA A 12 -3.48 1.90 -47.21
N ILE A 13 -2.31 1.43 -46.76
CA ILE A 13 -1.70 1.88 -45.50
C ILE A 13 -1.11 3.29 -45.66
N ALA A 14 -0.51 3.61 -46.81
CA ALA A 14 0.02 4.95 -47.09
C ALA A 14 -1.08 6.02 -47.13
N VAL A 15 -2.27 5.70 -47.66
CA VAL A 15 -3.40 6.65 -47.74
C VAL A 15 -3.99 6.96 -46.35
N VAL A 16 -4.06 5.97 -45.45
CA VAL A 16 -4.57 6.18 -44.09
C VAL A 16 -3.62 7.03 -43.23
N VAL A 17 -2.30 6.86 -43.40
CA VAL A 17 -1.30 7.66 -42.68
C VAL A 17 -1.29 9.12 -43.16
N VAL A 18 -1.46 9.36 -44.45
CA VAL A 18 -1.53 10.72 -45.02
C VAL A 18 -2.83 11.44 -44.62
N LEU A 19 -3.97 10.73 -44.57
CA LEU A 19 -5.23 11.29 -44.07
C LEU A 19 -5.20 11.60 -42.56
N GLY A 20 -4.54 10.77 -41.76
CA GLY A 20 -4.34 11.02 -40.33
C GLY A 20 -3.46 12.25 -40.06
N ALA A 21 -2.38 12.43 -40.83
CA ALA A 21 -1.49 13.58 -40.71
C ALA A 21 -2.17 14.90 -41.15
N LEU A 22 -3.01 14.86 -42.18
CA LEU A 22 -3.77 16.03 -42.64
C LEU A 22 -4.88 16.45 -41.67
N LEU A 23 -5.54 15.49 -41.00
CA LEU A 23 -6.52 15.77 -39.94
C LEU A 23 -5.88 16.31 -38.67
N GLY A 24 -4.69 15.82 -38.28
CA GLY A 24 -3.92 16.37 -37.15
C GLY A 24 -3.44 17.81 -37.39
N TRP A 25 -3.02 18.12 -38.62
CA TRP A 25 -2.61 19.49 -39.00
C TRP A 25 -3.81 20.46 -39.03
N ALA A 26 -4.98 20.01 -39.49
CA ALA A 26 -6.19 20.84 -39.53
C ALA A 26 -6.73 21.23 -38.13
N ILE A 27 -6.44 20.43 -37.10
CA ILE A 27 -6.87 20.71 -35.72
C ILE A 27 -5.90 21.68 -35.01
N LEU A 28 -4.62 21.68 -35.38
CA LEU A 28 -3.61 22.59 -34.81
C LEU A 28 -3.67 24.04 -35.36
N LEU A 29 -4.39 24.28 -36.46
CA LEU A 29 -4.52 25.63 -37.05
C LEU A 29 -5.75 26.43 -36.57
N LYS A 30 -6.58 25.87 -35.70
CA LYS A 30 -7.87 26.44 -35.35
C LYS A 30 -7.95 26.78 -33.87
N ASP A 31 -7.13 27.74 -33.44
CA ASP A 31 -7.48 28.66 -32.35
C ASP A 31 -6.50 29.87 -32.33
N LYS A 32 -7.01 31.04 -32.71
CA LYS A 32 -6.44 32.35 -32.34
C LYS A 32 -7.53 33.14 -31.60
N PRO A 33 -7.21 33.75 -30.45
CA PRO A 33 -8.15 34.62 -29.76
C PRO A 33 -8.25 35.97 -30.47
N LYS A 34 -9.47 36.50 -30.58
CA LYS A 34 -9.76 37.88 -30.99
C LYS A 34 -9.66 38.81 -29.78
N ALA A 35 -8.93 39.91 -29.96
CA ALA A 35 -8.99 41.09 -29.11
C ALA A 35 -10.14 42.02 -29.56
N HIS A 36 -10.62 42.86 -28.64
CA HIS A 36 -11.46 44.02 -28.91
C HIS A 36 -10.93 45.23 -28.12
N ASP A 37 -10.46 46.22 -28.88
CA ASP A 37 -10.26 47.68 -28.74
C ASP A 37 -11.06 48.43 -27.65
N GLU A 38 -10.80 49.67 -27.22
CA GLU A 38 -9.72 50.70 -27.28
C GLU A 38 -10.20 51.89 -26.38
N HIS A 39 -9.27 52.82 -26.08
CA HIS A 39 -9.40 54.27 -25.80
C HIS A 39 -8.55 54.66 -24.57
N GLY A 40 -7.59 55.57 -24.60
CA GLY A 40 -7.03 56.43 -25.65
C GLY A 40 -6.06 57.45 -25.03
N GLN A 41 -5.10 57.93 -25.84
CA GLN A 41 -4.39 59.24 -25.80
C GLN A 41 -3.62 59.65 -24.52
N ALA A 42 -2.54 60.43 -24.50
CA ALA A 42 -1.51 60.91 -25.42
C ALA A 42 -0.52 61.74 -24.54
N GLU A 43 0.61 62.16 -25.12
CA GLU A 43 1.48 63.30 -24.73
C GLU A 43 2.80 63.04 -23.94
N HIS A 44 3.91 63.22 -24.68
CA HIS A 44 5.07 64.15 -24.50
C HIS A 44 5.69 64.35 -23.09
N ALA A 45 7.01 64.46 -22.85
CA ALA A 45 8.16 64.99 -23.60
C ALA A 45 9.49 64.52 -22.93
N GLU A 46 10.61 64.36 -23.67
CA GLU A 46 11.91 65.09 -23.61
C GLU A 46 12.45 65.49 -22.20
N ALA A 47 13.74 65.47 -21.84
CA ALA A 47 15.04 65.14 -22.46
C ALA A 47 16.15 65.17 -21.34
N GLU A 48 17.40 64.86 -21.72
CA GLU A 48 18.70 65.15 -21.04
C GLU A 48 19.01 64.38 -19.72
N GLY A 49 20.22 63.95 -19.36
CA GLY A 49 21.58 64.24 -19.81
C GLY A 49 22.49 64.48 -18.58
N HIS A 50 23.66 63.80 -18.51
CA HIS A 50 24.85 64.02 -17.66
C HIS A 50 25.00 63.34 -16.27
N ALA A 51 25.91 62.34 -16.23
CA ALA A 51 27.28 62.33 -15.65
C ALA A 51 27.64 63.04 -14.31
N ASP A 52 28.39 62.26 -13.50
CA ASP A 52 29.49 62.55 -12.54
C ASP A 52 29.24 63.27 -11.20
N ASP A 53 29.62 62.64 -10.08
CA ASP A 53 30.69 63.13 -9.16
C ASP A 53 30.88 62.24 -7.90
N GLU A 54 32.15 62.08 -7.51
CA GLU A 54 32.65 61.50 -6.26
C GLU A 54 32.38 62.42 -5.04
N HIS A 55 32.32 61.87 -3.82
CA HIS A 55 33.00 62.49 -2.66
C HIS A 55 33.10 61.57 -1.42
N HIS A 56 34.31 61.54 -0.86
CA HIS A 56 34.70 60.96 0.43
C HIS A 56 34.24 61.78 1.64
N GLY A 57 34.18 61.14 2.82
CA GLY A 57 34.25 61.81 4.12
C GLY A 57 34.83 60.89 5.20
N ALA A 58 35.91 61.34 5.85
CA ALA A 58 36.65 60.63 6.90
C ALA A 58 36.74 61.44 8.22
N ALA A 59 36.70 60.70 9.34
CA ALA A 59 37.43 60.82 10.61
C ALA A 59 37.35 62.05 11.56
N ALA A 60 37.11 61.75 12.87
CA ALA A 60 37.86 62.20 14.07
C ALA A 60 37.29 61.50 15.34
N ALA A 61 38.05 60.66 16.09
CA ALA A 61 38.84 60.93 17.33
C ALA A 61 37.98 61.32 18.57
N LYS A 62 38.10 60.82 19.83
CA LYS A 62 39.18 60.19 20.65
C LYS A 62 38.58 59.73 22.05
N PRO A 63 39.32 59.32 23.13
CA PRO A 63 39.19 58.03 23.87
C PRO A 63 38.85 58.11 25.39
N HIS A 64 38.64 56.95 26.05
CA HIS A 64 38.84 56.69 27.51
C HIS A 64 39.25 55.20 27.66
N ALA A 65 40.43 54.80 28.16
CA ALA A 65 41.10 54.97 29.46
C ALA A 65 40.55 54.04 30.56
N ASP A 66 41.47 53.25 31.11
CA ASP A 66 41.33 52.13 32.05
C ASP A 66 40.69 52.48 33.40
N ASP A 67 40.04 51.49 34.02
CA ASP A 67 40.11 51.28 35.46
C ASP A 67 40.18 49.77 35.78
N LYS A 68 41.24 49.40 36.50
CA LYS A 68 41.38 48.14 37.24
C LYS A 68 40.53 48.25 38.52
N GLU A 69 40.05 47.13 39.08
CA GLU A 69 40.56 46.60 40.37
C GLU A 69 39.75 45.38 40.90
N HIS A 70 40.48 44.26 41.04
CA HIS A 70 40.45 43.10 41.96
C HIS A 70 39.21 42.27 42.34
N GLY A 71 39.46 40.95 42.33
CA GLY A 71 38.75 39.92 43.07
C GLY A 71 39.25 38.51 42.74
N ASP A 72 40.51 38.21 43.07
CA ASP A 72 41.07 36.84 43.01
C ASP A 72 40.44 35.99 44.13
N GLU A 73 39.72 34.93 43.77
CA GLU A 73 39.52 33.76 44.63
C GLU A 73 40.06 32.54 43.89
N GLU A 74 41.30 32.18 44.27
CA GLU A 74 41.93 30.92 43.92
C GLU A 74 41.12 29.76 44.53
N HIS A 75 40.62 28.87 43.68
CA HIS A 75 40.31 27.50 44.07
C HIS A 75 41.08 26.55 43.16
N HIS A 76 41.99 25.82 43.80
CA HIS A 76 42.89 24.80 43.26
C HIS A 76 42.26 23.88 42.21
N GLU A 77 42.78 23.92 40.98
CA GLU A 77 42.68 22.82 40.03
C GLU A 77 43.72 21.76 40.39
N ASP A 78 43.25 20.62 40.90
CA ASP A 78 44.03 19.39 40.96
C ASP A 78 44.14 18.78 39.56
N ALA A 79 45.39 18.65 39.10
CA ALA A 79 45.91 17.72 38.08
C ALA A 79 45.11 17.56 36.77
N THR A 80 45.31 18.48 35.83
CA THR A 80 45.01 18.25 34.40
C THR A 80 45.94 17.16 33.83
N GLU A 81 45.40 15.98 33.51
CA GLU A 81 46.00 15.09 32.51
C GLU A 81 46.03 15.85 31.17
N ALA A 82 47.24 16.11 30.65
CA ALA A 82 47.40 16.82 29.39
C ALA A 82 46.70 16.07 28.24
N LYS A 83 45.82 16.76 27.50
CA LYS A 83 45.23 16.23 26.26
C LYS A 83 46.36 15.76 25.33
N PRO A 84 46.31 14.53 24.78
CA PRO A 84 47.38 14.04 23.92
C PRO A 84 47.57 14.97 22.71
N ALA A 85 48.82 15.29 22.41
CA ALA A 85 49.16 16.17 21.28
C ALA A 85 48.67 15.55 19.96
N LYS A 86 48.31 16.39 18.99
CA LYS A 86 48.02 15.91 17.63
C LYS A 86 49.32 15.54 16.91
N GLY A 87 49.35 14.36 16.31
CA GLY A 87 50.50 13.89 15.54
C GLY A 87 50.50 14.41 14.09
N PRO A 88 51.57 14.13 13.33
CA PRO A 88 51.71 14.53 11.93
C PRO A 88 50.62 14.02 10.98
N HIS A 89 49.91 12.94 11.35
CA HIS A 89 48.82 12.35 10.57
C HIS A 89 47.44 12.73 11.10
N GLY A 90 47.36 13.72 11.99
CA GLY A 90 46.11 14.24 12.57
C GLY A 90 45.53 13.37 13.67
N GLY A 91 46.22 12.30 14.09
CA GLY A 91 45.83 11.39 15.15
C GLY A 91 46.26 11.83 16.54
N ARG A 92 45.95 11.01 17.53
CA ARG A 92 46.38 11.21 18.93
C ARG A 92 47.79 10.66 19.10
N LEU A 93 48.76 11.53 19.36
CA LEU A 93 50.16 11.17 19.59
C LEU A 93 50.45 10.96 21.08
N PHE A 94 51.01 9.78 21.39
CA PHE A 94 51.48 9.40 22.71
C PHE A 94 53.00 9.24 22.68
N ASN A 95 53.68 9.66 23.74
CA ASN A 95 55.15 9.53 23.85
C ASN A 95 55.52 8.81 25.15
N ALA A 96 56.46 7.88 25.06
CA ALA A 96 57.09 7.17 26.18
C ALA A 96 58.61 7.23 26.02
N GLY A 97 59.23 8.28 26.60
CA GLY A 97 60.66 8.54 26.42
C GLY A 97 61.00 8.86 24.96
N ALA A 98 61.84 8.03 24.35
CA ALA A 98 62.23 8.18 22.95
C ALA A 98 61.21 7.60 21.96
N TYR A 99 60.27 6.77 22.42
CA TYR A 99 59.29 6.10 21.58
C TYR A 99 58.01 6.94 21.49
N GLY A 100 57.49 7.13 20.28
CA GLY A 100 56.22 7.80 20.02
C GLY A 100 55.27 6.89 19.24
N LEU A 101 53.97 7.00 19.52
CA LEU A 101 52.92 6.26 18.84
C LEU A 101 51.71 7.17 18.60
N GLU A 102 51.34 7.34 17.34
CA GLU A 102 50.16 8.09 16.92
C GLU A 102 49.04 7.11 16.53
N VAL A 103 47.86 7.28 17.11
CA VAL A 103 46.65 6.51 16.78
C VAL A 103 45.73 7.37 15.92
N THR A 104 45.37 6.90 14.73
CA THR A 104 44.35 7.52 13.87
C THR A 104 43.22 6.54 13.57
N ILE A 105 42.03 7.09 13.33
CA ILE A 105 40.92 6.39 12.68
C ILE A 105 40.89 6.91 11.25
N PHE A 106 40.99 6.02 10.27
CA PHE A 106 41.05 6.39 8.86
C PHE A 106 39.82 5.85 8.13
N GLU A 107 39.13 6.73 7.40
CA GLU A 107 37.79 6.47 6.85
C GLU A 107 37.66 6.89 5.38
N THR A 108 38.72 7.42 4.77
CA THR A 108 38.68 7.85 3.37
C THR A 108 38.89 6.66 2.44
N ASP A 109 37.91 6.39 1.57
CA ASP A 109 37.95 5.30 0.56
C ASP A 109 38.09 3.87 1.13
N VAL A 110 37.92 3.69 2.45
CA VAL A 110 37.90 2.40 3.14
C VAL A 110 36.94 2.44 4.34
N PRO A 111 36.39 1.29 4.79
CA PRO A 111 35.68 1.23 6.07
C PRO A 111 36.57 1.77 7.21
N PRO A 112 36.00 2.46 8.21
CA PRO A 112 36.76 3.03 9.31
C PRO A 112 37.70 2.02 9.97
N GLU A 113 38.99 2.32 10.03
CA GLU A 113 40.00 1.42 10.58
C GLU A 113 41.02 2.16 11.44
N PHE A 114 41.54 1.51 12.47
CA PHE A 114 42.67 2.06 13.22
C PHE A 114 43.97 1.96 12.40
N ARG A 115 44.74 3.05 12.39
CA ARG A 115 46.13 3.05 11.92
C ARG A 115 47.05 3.57 13.01
N LEU A 116 48.22 2.94 13.15
CA LEU A 116 49.24 3.36 14.09
C LEU A 116 50.49 3.80 13.33
N TYR A 117 51.00 4.98 13.68
CA TYR A 117 52.28 5.49 13.19
C TYR A 117 53.26 5.53 14.36
N THR A 118 54.46 4.99 14.17
CA THR A 118 55.44 4.85 15.25
C THR A 118 56.64 5.74 15.01
N TYR A 119 57.26 6.22 16.09
CA TYR A 119 58.35 7.19 16.05
C TYR A 119 59.46 6.82 17.03
N GLN A 120 60.70 7.13 16.67
CA GLN A 120 61.86 7.07 17.54
C GLN A 120 62.58 8.43 17.53
N ASN A 121 62.72 9.06 18.69
CA ASN A 121 63.27 10.41 18.84
C ASN A 121 62.59 11.43 17.90
N GLY A 122 61.26 11.32 17.76
CA GLY A 122 60.45 12.19 16.88
C GLY A 122 60.58 11.92 15.38
N LYS A 123 61.38 10.92 14.96
CA LYS A 123 61.50 10.52 13.54
C LYS A 123 60.65 9.28 13.26
N PRO A 124 60.04 9.14 12.06
CA PRO A 124 59.26 7.95 11.70
C PRO A 124 60.07 6.67 11.87
N LEU A 125 59.48 5.70 12.55
CA LEU A 125 60.00 4.36 12.75
C LEU A 125 59.29 3.40 11.79
N ALA A 126 60.04 2.53 11.12
CA ALA A 126 59.45 1.58 10.17
C ALA A 126 58.44 0.66 10.90
N PRO A 127 57.21 0.46 10.36
CA PRO A 127 56.13 -0.20 11.08
C PRO A 127 56.46 -1.65 11.46
N GLY A 128 57.31 -2.34 10.70
CA GLY A 128 57.78 -3.70 11.04
C GLY A 128 58.68 -3.78 12.29
N GLN A 129 59.11 -2.65 12.87
CA GLN A 129 59.90 -2.61 14.10
C GLN A 129 59.04 -2.56 15.37
N THR A 130 57.73 -2.40 15.23
CA THR A 130 56.77 -2.41 16.35
C THR A 130 55.76 -3.54 16.15
N THR A 131 55.55 -4.35 17.19
CA THR A 131 54.38 -5.24 17.27
C THR A 131 53.35 -4.57 18.18
N ALA A 132 52.15 -4.31 17.67
CA ALA A 132 51.10 -3.64 18.44
C ALA A 132 49.80 -4.45 18.45
N LYS A 133 49.06 -4.34 19.55
CA LYS A 133 47.65 -4.72 19.66
C LYS A 133 46.88 -3.62 20.35
N LEU A 134 45.63 -3.45 19.97
CA LEU A 134 44.71 -2.47 20.54
C LEU A 134 43.53 -3.20 21.17
N THR A 135 43.19 -2.87 22.41
CA THR A 135 41.96 -3.33 23.07
C THR A 135 40.95 -2.20 23.03
N LEU A 136 39.80 -2.45 22.40
CA LEU A 136 38.68 -1.52 22.24
C LEU A 136 37.54 -1.96 23.16
N GLU A 137 37.23 -1.14 24.16
CA GLU A 137 36.16 -1.39 25.13
C GLU A 137 34.97 -0.47 24.82
N ARG A 138 33.79 -1.06 24.66
CA ARG A 138 32.52 -0.36 24.39
C ARG A 138 31.49 -0.75 25.44
N LEU A 139 30.58 0.16 25.77
CA LEU A 139 29.53 -0.14 26.74
C LEU A 139 28.66 -1.32 26.28
N GLY A 140 28.42 -2.24 27.21
CA GLY A 140 27.60 -3.42 26.98
C GLY A 140 28.19 -4.47 26.05
N ARG A 141 29.48 -4.36 25.67
CA ARG A 141 30.16 -5.34 24.82
C ARG A 141 31.44 -5.84 25.48
N GLU A 142 31.81 -7.08 25.14
CA GLU A 142 33.11 -7.63 25.51
C GLU A 142 34.24 -6.84 24.85
N PRO A 143 35.40 -6.67 25.52
CA PRO A 143 36.56 -6.00 24.94
C PRO A 143 37.01 -6.66 23.63
N GLN A 144 37.15 -5.87 22.57
CA GLN A 144 37.61 -6.33 21.26
C GLN A 144 39.10 -6.10 21.12
N VAL A 145 39.87 -7.14 20.79
CA VAL A 145 41.31 -7.02 20.49
C VAL A 145 41.51 -6.90 18.98
N ILE A 146 42.16 -5.82 18.56
CA ILE A 146 42.52 -5.50 17.18
C ILE A 146 44.02 -5.74 17.02
N GLN A 147 44.39 -6.55 16.02
CA GLN A 147 45.77 -6.84 15.69
C GLN A 147 46.25 -5.94 14.55
N PHE A 148 47.54 -5.65 14.53
CA PHE A 148 48.11 -4.76 13.52
C PHE A 148 49.10 -5.46 12.60
N LYS A 149 49.06 -5.11 11.31
CA LYS A 149 50.02 -5.56 10.31
C LYS A 149 50.70 -4.37 9.63
N PRO A 150 52.02 -4.43 9.37
CA PRO A 150 52.71 -3.38 8.62
C PRO A 150 52.13 -3.22 7.21
N GLN A 151 51.80 -1.99 6.83
CA GLN A 151 51.35 -1.62 5.50
C GLN A 151 51.87 -0.22 5.15
N GLY A 152 52.77 -0.13 4.17
CA GLY A 152 53.41 1.14 3.82
C GLY A 152 54.23 1.70 4.99
N ASP A 153 53.88 2.89 5.45
CA ASP A 153 54.50 3.63 6.55
C ASP A 153 53.75 3.51 7.90
N PHE A 154 52.66 2.72 7.95
CA PHE A 154 51.86 2.52 9.15
C PHE A 154 51.62 1.05 9.50
N LEU A 155 51.09 0.84 10.70
CA LEU A 155 50.51 -0.41 11.17
C LEU A 155 48.98 -0.33 10.98
N ARG A 156 48.41 -1.24 10.18
CA ARG A 156 46.98 -1.30 9.88
C ARG A 156 46.25 -2.29 10.78
N GLY A 157 45.15 -1.86 11.41
CA GLY A 157 44.27 -2.72 12.19
C GLY A 157 43.49 -3.71 11.32
N ASP A 158 43.12 -4.85 11.88
CA ASP A 158 42.37 -5.91 11.19
C ASP A 158 40.85 -5.89 11.44
N ALA A 159 40.33 -4.82 12.04
CA ALA A 159 38.92 -4.67 12.37
C ALA A 159 38.37 -3.29 11.97
N GLU A 160 37.10 -3.28 11.58
CA GLU A 160 36.32 -2.06 11.32
C GLU A 160 35.91 -1.37 12.63
N VAL A 161 35.99 -0.05 12.66
CA VAL A 161 35.65 0.80 13.80
C VAL A 161 34.27 1.41 13.56
N VAL A 162 33.22 0.68 13.95
CA VAL A 162 31.84 1.16 13.75
C VAL A 162 31.49 2.35 14.64
N GLU A 163 30.69 3.28 14.12
CA GLU A 163 30.14 4.41 14.87
C GLU A 163 29.05 3.95 15.87
N PRO A 164 28.79 4.74 16.94
CA PRO A 164 29.51 5.95 17.35
C PRO A 164 30.94 5.65 17.84
N HIS A 165 31.86 6.61 17.76
CA HIS A 165 33.24 6.45 18.28
C HIS A 165 33.30 6.61 19.80
N SER A 166 32.45 5.85 20.46
CA SER A 166 32.21 5.88 21.89
C SER A 166 32.85 4.66 22.53
N PHE A 167 34.10 4.79 22.94
CA PHE A 167 34.94 3.68 23.40
C PHE A 167 36.13 4.11 24.24
N LYS A 168 36.70 3.15 24.96
CA LYS A 168 38.02 3.23 25.57
C LYS A 168 39.01 2.40 24.77
N VAL A 169 40.15 2.98 24.46
CA VAL A 169 41.24 2.35 23.72
C VAL A 169 42.41 2.13 24.66
N THR A 170 42.97 0.92 24.64
CA THR A 170 44.26 0.61 25.22
C THR A 170 45.17 0.01 24.15
N VAL A 171 46.27 0.67 23.81
CA VAL A 171 47.28 0.19 22.87
C VAL A 171 48.46 -0.38 23.64
N GLU A 172 48.85 -1.63 23.34
CA GLU A 172 50.09 -2.24 23.81
C GLU A 172 51.03 -2.41 22.61
N ALA A 173 52.16 -1.70 22.63
CA ALA A 173 53.15 -1.68 21.56
C ALA A 173 54.52 -2.16 22.06
N ALA A 174 55.06 -3.20 21.44
CA ALA A 174 56.36 -3.77 21.75
C ALA A 174 57.40 -3.38 20.69
N GLN A 175 58.50 -2.77 21.13
CA GLN A 175 59.60 -2.30 20.27
C GLN A 175 60.94 -2.51 20.99
N GLY A 176 61.92 -3.11 20.31
CA GLY A 176 63.27 -3.30 20.87
C GLY A 176 63.34 -4.08 22.19
N GLY A 177 62.36 -4.95 22.48
CA GLY A 177 62.26 -5.70 23.74
C GLY A 177 61.58 -4.95 24.89
N GLN A 178 61.16 -3.69 24.69
CA GLN A 178 60.36 -2.93 25.64
C GLN A 178 58.89 -2.92 25.22
N THR A 179 57.96 -2.91 26.19
CA THR A 179 56.52 -2.80 25.94
C THR A 179 56.02 -1.46 26.47
N HIS A 180 55.36 -0.71 25.63
CA HIS A 180 54.73 0.57 25.94
C HIS A 180 53.21 0.38 25.93
N ARG A 181 52.52 0.99 26.90
CA ARG A 181 51.07 0.96 27.02
C ARG A 181 50.52 2.38 27.01
N PHE A 182 49.59 2.62 26.10
CA PHE A 182 48.90 3.91 25.94
C PHE A 182 47.40 3.69 26.01
N GLY A 183 46.66 4.71 26.40
CA GLY A 183 45.21 4.63 26.38
C GLY A 183 44.55 5.99 26.25
N TYR A 184 43.35 5.98 25.71
CA TYR A 184 42.49 7.16 25.66
C TYR A 184 41.03 6.75 25.63
N GLU A 185 40.18 7.70 25.97
CA GLU A 185 38.73 7.56 25.87
C GLU A 185 38.20 8.56 24.84
N GLN A 186 37.18 8.14 24.09
CA GLN A 186 36.39 8.98 23.22
C GLN A 186 34.93 8.68 23.52
N GLU A 187 34.17 9.70 23.88
CA GLU A 187 32.76 9.55 24.21
C GLU A 187 31.94 10.31 23.17
N GLU A 188 31.19 9.56 22.37
CA GLU A 188 30.28 10.11 21.39
C GLU A 188 28.90 9.53 21.59
N ALA A 189 27.88 10.31 21.24
CA ALA A 189 26.49 9.89 21.32
C ALA A 189 26.08 9.37 22.72
N ARG A 190 26.74 9.86 23.79
CA ARG A 190 26.48 9.50 25.19
C ARG A 190 25.83 10.64 25.95
N VAL A 191 24.94 10.27 26.86
CA VAL A 191 24.34 11.16 27.86
C VAL A 191 24.39 10.47 29.21
N THR A 192 24.79 11.18 30.25
CA THR A 192 24.72 10.70 31.62
C THR A 192 23.42 11.17 32.26
N MET A 193 22.56 10.24 32.67
CA MET A 193 21.32 10.52 33.39
C MET A 193 21.14 9.51 34.53
N SER A 194 20.88 10.02 35.73
CA SER A 194 20.49 9.20 36.88
C SER A 194 19.08 8.62 36.71
N ASP A 195 18.76 7.57 37.47
CA ASP A 195 17.43 6.96 37.43
C ASP A 195 16.33 7.95 37.86
N ALA A 196 16.63 8.86 38.80
CA ALA A 196 15.72 9.93 39.21
C ALA A 196 15.43 10.91 38.07
N GLN A 197 16.45 11.29 37.29
CA GLN A 197 16.28 12.16 36.13
C GLN A 197 15.45 11.48 35.03
N LEU A 198 15.68 10.19 34.78
CA LEU A 198 14.87 9.43 33.82
C LEU A 198 13.40 9.35 34.24
N GLN A 199 13.15 9.09 35.53
CA GLN A 199 11.79 9.03 36.07
C GLN A 199 11.09 10.39 36.00
N GLN A 200 11.77 11.49 36.38
CA GLN A 200 11.23 12.84 36.27
C GLN A 200 10.94 13.24 34.81
N ALA A 201 11.79 12.79 33.89
CA ALA A 201 11.58 12.97 32.45
C ALA A 201 10.50 12.03 31.87
N GLY A 202 9.91 11.12 32.65
CA GLY A 202 8.92 10.16 32.17
C GLY A 202 9.49 9.10 31.20
N VAL A 203 10.80 8.88 31.23
CA VAL A 203 11.46 7.86 30.41
C VAL A 203 11.32 6.51 31.08
N THR A 204 10.75 5.52 30.39
CA THR A 204 10.67 4.14 30.90
C THR A 204 11.72 3.28 30.22
N LEU A 205 12.43 2.45 31.00
CA LEU A 205 13.36 1.47 30.47
C LEU A 205 12.64 0.16 30.15
N ALA A 206 13.06 -0.51 29.08
CA ALA A 206 12.65 -1.86 28.73
C ALA A 206 13.90 -2.73 28.48
N VAL A 207 13.71 -4.04 28.42
CA VAL A 207 14.77 -5.01 28.11
C VAL A 207 14.54 -5.54 26.70
N ALA A 208 15.58 -5.51 25.87
CA ALA A 208 15.54 -6.08 24.53
C ALA A 208 15.51 -7.61 24.63
N GLY A 209 14.61 -8.24 23.90
CA GLY A 209 14.42 -9.68 24.01
C GLY A 209 13.47 -10.24 22.95
N PRO A 210 13.14 -11.54 23.05
CA PRO A 210 12.37 -12.20 22.01
C PRO A 210 10.94 -11.65 21.97
N ALA A 211 10.43 -11.50 20.75
CA ALA A 211 9.06 -11.07 20.51
C ALA A 211 8.44 -11.83 19.33
N ARG A 212 7.11 -11.99 19.39
CA ARG A 212 6.33 -12.52 18.28
C ARG A 212 5.78 -11.34 17.49
N ILE A 213 6.25 -11.17 16.27
CA ILE A 213 5.88 -10.06 15.39
C ILE A 213 4.91 -10.56 14.33
N GLN A 214 3.72 -9.97 14.30
CA GLN A 214 2.71 -10.19 13.27
C GLN A 214 2.75 -9.03 12.28
N SER A 215 3.36 -9.27 11.12
CA SER A 215 3.46 -8.24 10.09
C SER A 215 2.06 -7.98 9.53
N GLN A 216 1.57 -6.76 9.68
CA GLN A 216 0.28 -6.35 9.14
C GLN A 216 0.49 -5.51 7.89
N LEU A 217 -0.21 -5.88 6.82
CA LEU A 217 -0.28 -5.10 5.60
C LEU A 217 -1.66 -4.47 5.50
N ALA A 218 -1.73 -3.15 5.52
CA ALA A 218 -2.97 -2.42 5.33
C ALA A 218 -3.18 -2.12 3.85
N LEU A 219 -4.32 -2.57 3.30
CA LEU A 219 -4.75 -2.29 1.94
C LEU A 219 -5.99 -1.40 1.97
N LEU A 220 -6.00 -0.35 1.15
CA LEU A 220 -7.22 0.44 0.95
C LEU A 220 -8.10 -0.30 -0.05
N GLY A 221 -9.39 -0.40 0.25
CA GLY A 221 -10.36 -1.08 -0.60
C GLY A 221 -11.73 -0.43 -0.56
N GLU A 222 -12.67 -1.04 -1.27
CA GLU A 222 -14.04 -0.58 -1.39
C GLU A 222 -15.00 -1.76 -1.25
N VAL A 223 -16.12 -1.55 -0.56
CA VAL A 223 -17.22 -2.52 -0.53
C VAL A 223 -17.91 -2.55 -1.88
N ARG A 224 -18.17 -3.75 -2.41
CA ARG A 224 -18.85 -3.99 -3.69
C ARG A 224 -20.00 -4.96 -3.51
N TYR A 225 -20.94 -4.96 -4.45
CA TYR A 225 -21.96 -5.99 -4.52
C TYR A 225 -21.30 -7.36 -4.64
N ASN A 226 -21.84 -8.35 -3.95
CA ASN A 226 -21.47 -9.74 -4.21
C ASN A 226 -22.04 -10.13 -5.58
N GLY A 227 -21.17 -10.24 -6.59
CA GLY A 227 -21.56 -10.57 -7.96
C GLY A 227 -22.26 -11.92 -8.07
N ASP A 228 -21.86 -12.90 -7.26
CA ASP A 228 -22.46 -14.24 -7.23
C ASP A 228 -23.89 -14.25 -6.65
N ARG A 229 -24.29 -13.14 -6.02
CA ARG A 229 -25.61 -12.94 -5.42
C ARG A 229 -26.38 -11.78 -6.05
N THR A 230 -25.97 -11.37 -7.25
CA THR A 230 -26.59 -10.30 -8.02
C THR A 230 -27.15 -10.85 -9.31
N VAL A 231 -28.41 -10.55 -9.60
CA VAL A 231 -29.09 -10.98 -10.83
C VAL A 231 -29.64 -9.78 -11.57
N GLN A 232 -29.31 -9.71 -12.85
CA GLN A 232 -29.92 -8.78 -13.78
C GLN A 232 -31.20 -9.40 -14.34
N VAL A 233 -32.32 -8.71 -14.20
CA VAL A 233 -33.63 -9.18 -14.62
C VAL A 233 -33.93 -8.62 -16.00
N VAL A 234 -33.97 -9.51 -16.99
CA VAL A 234 -34.27 -9.21 -18.40
C VAL A 234 -35.68 -9.71 -18.72
N PRO A 235 -36.55 -8.93 -19.39
CA PRO A 235 -37.85 -9.42 -19.84
C PRO A 235 -37.69 -10.57 -20.83
N ARG A 236 -38.54 -11.60 -20.73
CA ARG A 236 -38.53 -12.73 -21.69
C ARG A 236 -39.36 -12.48 -22.95
N LEU A 237 -40.19 -11.45 -22.92
CA LEU A 237 -41.04 -11.03 -24.03
C LEU A 237 -41.03 -9.51 -24.09
N ALA A 238 -40.94 -8.99 -25.29
CA ALA A 238 -41.10 -7.56 -25.52
C ALA A 238 -42.54 -7.10 -25.19
N GLY A 239 -42.67 -5.87 -24.72
CA GLY A 239 -43.98 -5.30 -24.38
C GLY A 239 -43.94 -3.87 -23.85
N LEU A 240 -45.13 -3.27 -23.75
CA LEU A 240 -45.34 -1.94 -23.17
C LEU A 240 -45.47 -2.05 -21.65
N VAL A 241 -44.77 -1.20 -20.90
CA VAL A 241 -44.82 -1.21 -19.43
C VAL A 241 -46.13 -0.59 -18.94
N GLU A 242 -46.97 -1.39 -18.29
CA GLU A 242 -48.24 -0.96 -17.71
C GLU A 242 -48.08 -0.50 -16.25
N ALA A 243 -47.25 -1.20 -15.48
CA ALA A 243 -47.03 -0.88 -14.07
C ALA A 243 -45.63 -1.29 -13.59
N VAL A 244 -45.09 -0.51 -12.65
CA VAL A 244 -43.81 -0.79 -11.98
C VAL A 244 -44.01 -0.57 -10.47
N PRO A 245 -44.51 -1.59 -9.73
CA PRO A 245 -44.87 -1.44 -8.32
C PRO A 245 -43.68 -1.30 -7.35
N VAL A 246 -42.45 -1.52 -7.82
CA VAL A 246 -41.23 -1.51 -6.96
C VAL A 246 -40.30 -0.35 -7.30
N SER A 247 -39.53 0.09 -6.32
CA SER A 247 -38.51 1.13 -6.48
C SER A 247 -37.09 0.64 -6.19
N ALA A 248 -36.08 1.37 -6.69
CA ALA A 248 -34.69 1.13 -6.31
C ALA A 248 -34.51 1.37 -4.80
N GLY A 249 -33.75 0.50 -4.14
CA GLY A 249 -33.60 0.45 -2.68
C GLY A 249 -34.64 -0.40 -1.95
N GLU A 250 -35.70 -0.85 -2.64
CA GLU A 250 -36.75 -1.67 -2.03
C GLU A 250 -36.34 -3.14 -1.90
N ARG A 251 -36.75 -3.79 -0.80
CA ARG A 251 -36.59 -5.24 -0.62
C ARG A 251 -37.68 -6.00 -1.36
N VAL A 252 -37.27 -7.03 -2.10
CA VAL A 252 -38.16 -7.90 -2.86
C VAL A 252 -37.92 -9.36 -2.51
N ARG A 253 -38.99 -10.16 -2.59
CA ARG A 253 -38.93 -11.62 -2.43
C ARG A 253 -38.87 -12.32 -3.78
N LYS A 254 -38.30 -13.52 -3.82
CA LYS A 254 -38.37 -14.40 -4.98
C LYS A 254 -39.83 -14.61 -5.39
N GLY A 255 -40.11 -14.39 -6.68
CA GLY A 255 -41.45 -14.46 -7.26
C GLY A 255 -42.28 -13.18 -7.12
N GLN A 256 -41.86 -12.17 -6.36
CA GLN A 256 -42.57 -10.88 -6.27
C GLN A 256 -42.60 -10.18 -7.63
N VAL A 257 -43.74 -9.56 -7.98
CA VAL A 257 -43.90 -8.80 -9.23
C VAL A 257 -43.08 -7.51 -9.16
N LEU A 258 -42.17 -7.33 -10.12
CA LEU A 258 -41.34 -6.14 -10.29
C LEU A 258 -41.94 -5.17 -11.31
N ALA A 259 -42.52 -5.71 -12.39
CA ALA A 259 -43.21 -4.93 -13.41
C ALA A 259 -44.31 -5.75 -14.10
N VAL A 260 -45.28 -5.05 -14.68
CA VAL A 260 -46.34 -5.63 -15.53
C VAL A 260 -46.18 -5.05 -16.92
N LEU A 261 -46.09 -5.92 -17.92
CA LEU A 261 -45.97 -5.59 -19.33
C LEU A 261 -47.21 -6.04 -20.10
N SER A 262 -47.60 -5.28 -21.12
CA SER A 262 -48.54 -5.71 -22.16
C SER A 262 -47.74 -6.24 -23.35
N SER A 263 -47.77 -7.55 -23.57
CA SER A 263 -47.06 -8.21 -24.66
C SER A 263 -48.03 -8.77 -25.70
N PRO A 264 -48.01 -8.26 -26.95
CA PRO A 264 -48.77 -8.82 -28.06
C PRO A 264 -48.36 -10.27 -28.38
N ALA A 265 -47.06 -10.56 -28.36
CA ALA A 265 -46.55 -11.90 -28.63
C ALA A 265 -47.10 -12.95 -27.64
N LEU A 266 -47.26 -12.57 -26.36
CA LEU A 266 -47.89 -13.45 -25.38
C LEU A 266 -49.37 -13.70 -25.67
N ALA A 267 -50.08 -12.67 -26.15
CA ALA A 267 -51.48 -12.78 -26.49
C ALA A 267 -51.69 -13.76 -27.66
N ASP A 268 -50.84 -13.71 -28.68
CA ASP A 268 -50.88 -14.66 -29.81
C ASP A 268 -50.67 -16.11 -29.36
N GLN A 269 -49.65 -16.35 -28.52
CA GLN A 269 -49.38 -17.70 -27.98
C GLN A 269 -50.52 -18.22 -27.10
N ARG A 270 -51.14 -17.36 -26.29
CA ARG A 270 -52.30 -17.74 -25.47
C ARG A 270 -53.54 -18.01 -26.32
N ALA A 271 -53.78 -17.21 -27.37
CA ALA A 271 -54.88 -17.42 -28.31
C ALA A 271 -54.72 -18.76 -29.06
N GLU A 272 -53.50 -19.09 -29.50
CA GLU A 272 -53.18 -20.38 -30.09
C GLU A 272 -53.44 -21.54 -29.10
N GLY A 273 -53.06 -21.36 -27.82
CA GLY A 273 -53.33 -22.32 -26.76
C GLY A 273 -54.81 -22.61 -26.55
N VAL A 274 -55.63 -21.55 -26.50
CA VAL A 274 -57.10 -21.68 -26.42
C VAL A 274 -57.64 -22.42 -27.64
N ALA A 275 -57.16 -22.10 -28.85
CA ALA A 275 -57.58 -22.78 -30.07
C ALA A 275 -57.20 -24.27 -30.07
N ALA A 276 -55.98 -24.62 -29.64
CA ALA A 276 -55.51 -26.00 -29.52
C ALA A 276 -56.36 -26.81 -28.53
N GLN A 277 -56.71 -26.23 -27.38
CA GLN A 277 -57.61 -26.87 -26.41
C GLN A 277 -59.00 -27.16 -26.99
N LYS A 278 -59.57 -26.23 -27.77
CA LYS A 278 -60.87 -26.44 -28.42
C LYS A 278 -60.79 -27.51 -29.52
N ARG A 279 -59.71 -27.55 -30.30
CA ARG A 279 -59.48 -28.60 -31.30
C ARG A 279 -59.34 -29.98 -30.66
N LEU A 280 -58.59 -30.08 -29.56
CA LEU A 280 -58.46 -31.31 -28.79
C LEU A 280 -59.80 -31.78 -28.22
N ALA A 281 -60.60 -30.89 -27.66
CA ALA A 281 -61.94 -31.22 -27.17
C ALA A 281 -62.83 -31.78 -28.29
N LEU A 282 -62.83 -31.14 -29.47
CA LEU A 282 -63.56 -31.63 -30.64
C LEU A 282 -63.05 -33.01 -31.08
N ALA A 283 -61.73 -33.17 -31.27
CA ALA A 283 -61.12 -34.42 -31.71
C ALA A 283 -61.40 -35.58 -30.76
N ARG A 284 -61.41 -35.34 -29.45
CA ARG A 284 -61.82 -36.33 -28.42
C ARG A 284 -63.26 -36.77 -28.63
N THR A 285 -64.19 -35.83 -28.75
CA THR A 285 -65.61 -36.17 -28.94
C THR A 285 -65.88 -36.91 -30.25
N THR A 286 -65.15 -36.56 -31.32
CA THR A 286 -65.25 -37.25 -32.61
C THR A 286 -64.68 -38.66 -32.51
N HIS A 287 -63.48 -38.82 -31.95
CA HIS A 287 -62.87 -40.13 -31.72
C HIS A 287 -63.76 -41.05 -30.88
N ASP A 288 -64.33 -40.55 -29.79
CA ASP A 288 -65.19 -41.36 -28.91
C ASP A 288 -66.48 -41.80 -29.61
N ARG A 289 -67.03 -40.92 -30.47
CA ARG A 289 -68.18 -41.25 -31.32
C ARG A 289 -67.84 -42.30 -32.37
N GLU A 290 -66.77 -42.11 -33.14
CA GLU A 290 -66.36 -43.05 -34.19
C GLU A 290 -65.93 -44.40 -33.63
N LYS A 291 -65.27 -44.41 -32.47
CA LYS A 291 -64.92 -45.64 -31.75
C LYS A 291 -66.16 -46.46 -31.41
N LYS A 292 -67.23 -45.81 -30.92
CA LYS A 292 -68.49 -46.48 -30.60
C LYS A 292 -69.18 -47.02 -31.85
N LEU A 293 -69.30 -46.20 -32.90
CA LEU A 293 -69.92 -46.60 -34.17
C LEU A 293 -69.18 -47.77 -34.84
N TRP A 294 -67.84 -47.79 -34.77
CA TRP A 294 -67.04 -48.89 -35.28
C TRP A 294 -67.22 -50.17 -34.44
N GLN A 295 -67.23 -50.06 -33.11
CA GLN A 295 -67.50 -51.18 -32.20
C GLN A 295 -68.89 -51.80 -32.41
N ASP A 296 -69.88 -50.95 -32.70
CA ASP A 296 -71.25 -51.34 -33.05
C ASP A 296 -71.38 -51.82 -34.51
N LYS A 297 -70.27 -51.84 -35.29
CA LYS A 297 -70.17 -52.25 -36.71
C LYS A 297 -71.01 -51.39 -37.68
N ILE A 298 -71.23 -50.11 -37.33
CA ILE A 298 -72.02 -49.16 -38.12
C ILE A 298 -71.12 -48.33 -39.06
N SER A 299 -69.91 -47.95 -38.63
CA SER A 299 -68.94 -47.19 -39.44
C SER A 299 -67.74 -48.02 -39.89
N ALA A 300 -66.99 -47.53 -40.89
CA ALA A 300 -65.81 -48.20 -41.41
C ALA A 300 -64.62 -48.05 -40.45
N GLU A 301 -63.73 -49.05 -40.38
CA GLU A 301 -62.53 -48.99 -39.55
C GLU A 301 -61.64 -47.78 -39.91
N GLN A 302 -61.62 -47.40 -41.20
CA GLN A 302 -60.90 -46.23 -41.68
C GLN A 302 -61.35 -44.93 -40.98
N ASP A 303 -62.65 -44.76 -40.73
CA ASP A 303 -63.19 -43.55 -40.08
C ASP A 303 -62.72 -43.44 -38.63
N TYR A 304 -62.71 -44.57 -37.90
CA TYR A 304 -62.16 -44.64 -36.55
C TYR A 304 -60.64 -44.40 -36.55
N GLN A 305 -59.88 -45.00 -37.49
CA GLN A 305 -58.44 -44.77 -37.60
C GLN A 305 -58.11 -43.30 -37.91
N GLN A 306 -58.89 -42.64 -38.76
CA GLN A 306 -58.76 -41.21 -39.06
C GLN A 306 -59.08 -40.35 -37.82
N ALA A 307 -60.16 -40.64 -37.10
CA ALA A 307 -60.51 -39.92 -35.88
C ALA A 307 -59.46 -40.09 -34.77
N ARG A 308 -58.85 -41.28 -34.69
CA ARG A 308 -57.72 -41.56 -33.78
C ARG A 308 -56.48 -40.75 -34.14
N ALA A 309 -56.12 -40.68 -35.42
CA ALA A 309 -54.99 -39.87 -35.88
C ALA A 309 -55.21 -38.38 -35.58
N ALA A 310 -56.42 -37.86 -35.86
CA ALA A 310 -56.78 -36.48 -35.57
C ALA A 310 -56.76 -36.14 -34.06
N LEU A 311 -57.17 -37.10 -33.21
CA LEU A 311 -57.03 -36.96 -31.75
C LEU A 311 -55.56 -36.89 -31.34
N GLN A 312 -54.72 -37.80 -31.82
CA GLN A 312 -53.29 -37.82 -31.50
C GLN A 312 -52.59 -36.52 -31.94
N GLU A 313 -52.91 -36.01 -33.13
CA GLU A 313 -52.37 -34.74 -33.62
C GLU A 313 -52.79 -33.57 -32.71
N ALA A 314 -54.07 -33.50 -32.33
CA ALA A 314 -54.56 -32.46 -31.44
C ALA A 314 -53.95 -32.53 -30.03
N GLU A 315 -53.66 -33.74 -29.52
CA GLU A 315 -52.96 -33.94 -28.24
C GLU A 315 -51.51 -33.43 -28.30
N ILE A 316 -50.79 -33.75 -29.38
CA ILE A 316 -49.42 -33.25 -29.60
C ILE A 316 -49.42 -31.72 -29.69
N ALA A 317 -50.36 -31.14 -30.43
CA ALA A 317 -50.46 -29.69 -30.57
C ALA A 317 -50.75 -28.98 -29.23
N GLU A 318 -51.69 -29.49 -28.43
CA GLU A 318 -51.98 -28.94 -27.10
C GLU A 318 -50.79 -29.08 -26.15
N GLN A 319 -50.12 -30.23 -26.15
CA GLN A 319 -48.94 -30.44 -25.34
C GLN A 319 -47.80 -29.47 -25.72
N ASN A 320 -47.57 -29.26 -27.02
CA ASN A 320 -46.53 -28.36 -27.51
C ASN A 320 -46.77 -26.91 -27.08
N ILE A 321 -48.00 -26.40 -27.26
CA ILE A 321 -48.31 -25.01 -26.86
C ILE A 321 -48.32 -24.84 -25.34
N ARG A 322 -48.77 -25.85 -24.58
CA ARG A 322 -48.67 -25.84 -23.11
C ARG A 322 -47.22 -25.75 -22.64
N GLN A 323 -46.31 -26.50 -23.26
CA GLN A 323 -44.89 -26.44 -22.94
C GLN A 323 -44.27 -25.08 -23.29
N LYS A 324 -44.61 -24.52 -24.46
CA LYS A 324 -44.17 -23.16 -24.87
C LYS A 324 -44.60 -22.11 -23.84
N LEU A 325 -45.86 -22.09 -23.43
CA LEU A 325 -46.39 -21.15 -22.44
C LEU A 325 -45.75 -21.33 -21.05
N ALA A 326 -45.51 -22.57 -20.63
CA ALA A 326 -44.82 -22.87 -19.37
C ALA A 326 -43.38 -22.32 -19.34
N ASN A 327 -42.64 -22.47 -20.45
CA ASN A 327 -41.27 -21.95 -20.57
C ASN A 327 -41.20 -20.42 -20.47
N LEU A 328 -42.27 -19.72 -20.87
CA LEU A 328 -42.39 -18.27 -20.73
C LEU A 328 -42.79 -17.82 -19.32
N GLY A 329 -43.01 -18.75 -18.38
CA GLY A 329 -43.53 -18.45 -17.05
C GLY A 329 -44.99 -17.99 -17.06
N ALA A 330 -45.68 -18.17 -18.18
CA ALA A 330 -47.07 -17.80 -18.39
C ALA A 330 -47.99 -18.98 -18.03
N THR A 331 -47.97 -19.41 -16.76
CA THR A 331 -48.98 -20.35 -16.26
C THR A 331 -50.34 -19.68 -16.30
N ALA A 332 -51.33 -20.37 -16.88
CA ALA A 332 -52.67 -19.88 -17.22
C ALA A 332 -53.20 -18.84 -16.22
N THR A 333 -53.17 -17.57 -16.62
CA THR A 333 -53.86 -16.50 -15.90
C THR A 333 -55.36 -16.74 -16.07
N SER A 334 -56.00 -17.18 -14.99
CA SER A 334 -57.45 -17.23 -14.88
C SER A 334 -57.97 -15.80 -14.85
N GLY A 335 -58.32 -15.27 -16.03
CA GLY A 335 -58.88 -13.93 -16.16
C GLY A 335 -58.41 -13.21 -17.41
N GLY A 336 -59.18 -13.34 -18.50
CA GLY A 336 -59.43 -12.43 -19.63
C GLY A 336 -58.30 -11.67 -20.36
N ASN A 337 -57.22 -11.25 -19.69
CA ASN A 337 -56.20 -10.39 -20.28
C ASN A 337 -55.06 -11.24 -20.87
N LEU A 338 -55.15 -11.46 -22.18
CA LEU A 338 -54.17 -12.25 -22.94
C LEU A 338 -52.81 -11.56 -23.09
N THR A 339 -52.73 -10.22 -22.98
CA THR A 339 -51.47 -9.48 -23.17
C THR A 339 -50.64 -9.35 -21.89
N ARG A 340 -51.26 -9.50 -20.72
CA ARG A 340 -50.59 -9.25 -19.43
C ARG A 340 -49.48 -10.25 -19.13
N PHE A 341 -48.27 -9.73 -19.00
CA PHE A 341 -47.03 -10.44 -18.63
C PHE A 341 -46.46 -9.83 -17.34
N GLU A 342 -46.24 -10.67 -16.33
CA GLU A 342 -45.67 -10.23 -15.05
C GLU A 342 -44.18 -10.56 -14.98
N LEU A 343 -43.35 -9.53 -14.90
CA LEU A 343 -41.93 -9.69 -14.65
C LEU A 343 -41.71 -9.84 -13.15
N ARG A 344 -41.12 -10.96 -12.73
CA ARG A 344 -40.97 -11.33 -11.31
C ARG A 344 -39.50 -11.43 -10.90
N SER A 345 -39.22 -11.21 -9.61
CA SER A 345 -37.87 -11.35 -9.06
C SER A 345 -37.44 -12.82 -9.05
N PRO A 346 -36.24 -13.16 -9.56
CA PRO A 346 -35.73 -14.53 -9.53
C PRO A 346 -35.14 -14.93 -8.16
N ILE A 347 -34.78 -13.95 -7.33
CA ILE A 347 -34.15 -14.12 -6.01
C ILE A 347 -34.79 -13.20 -4.97
N ASP A 348 -34.55 -13.49 -3.69
CA ASP A 348 -34.75 -12.52 -2.61
C ASP A 348 -33.61 -11.50 -2.62
N GLY A 349 -33.88 -10.23 -2.35
CA GLY A 349 -32.84 -9.21 -2.33
C GLY A 349 -33.36 -7.78 -2.31
N ILE A 350 -32.51 -6.85 -2.71
CA ILE A 350 -32.81 -5.43 -2.86
C ILE A 350 -32.69 -5.07 -4.34
N VAL A 351 -33.63 -4.28 -4.84
CA VAL A 351 -33.55 -3.69 -6.19
C VAL A 351 -32.45 -2.62 -6.17
N THR A 352 -31.28 -2.92 -6.72
CA THR A 352 -30.13 -2.01 -6.73
C THR A 352 -30.16 -1.05 -7.91
N ASP A 353 -30.83 -1.43 -8.99
CA ASP A 353 -31.03 -0.59 -10.16
C ASP A 353 -32.38 -0.84 -10.82
N LYS A 354 -33.00 0.22 -11.34
CA LYS A 354 -34.29 0.23 -12.04
C LYS A 354 -34.16 1.08 -13.29
N ARG A 355 -34.15 0.43 -14.46
CA ARG A 355 -34.02 1.06 -15.79
C ARG A 355 -35.29 0.94 -16.62
N ILE A 356 -36.44 1.12 -15.97
CA ILE A 356 -37.75 0.96 -16.58
C ILE A 356 -38.75 1.95 -16.00
N THR A 357 -39.59 2.50 -16.89
CA THR A 357 -40.65 3.45 -16.54
C THR A 357 -41.98 3.03 -17.18
N VAL A 358 -43.10 3.39 -16.54
CA VAL A 358 -44.45 3.17 -17.10
C VAL A 358 -44.59 3.88 -18.44
N GLY A 359 -45.19 3.22 -19.43
CA GLY A 359 -45.34 3.70 -20.79
C GLY A 359 -44.14 3.46 -21.71
N GLN A 360 -43.02 2.97 -21.18
CA GLN A 360 -41.86 2.58 -21.99
C GLN A 360 -42.12 1.27 -22.74
N SER A 361 -41.57 1.12 -23.94
CA SER A 361 -41.46 -0.18 -24.61
C SER A 361 -40.14 -0.84 -24.24
N VAL A 362 -40.18 -2.09 -23.77
CA VAL A 362 -38.99 -2.86 -23.38
C VAL A 362 -38.83 -4.11 -24.24
N GLY A 363 -37.58 -4.50 -24.48
CA GLY A 363 -37.20 -5.68 -25.27
C GLY A 363 -36.66 -6.84 -24.43
N GLU A 364 -36.16 -7.87 -25.11
CA GLU A 364 -35.74 -9.15 -24.51
C GLU A 364 -34.23 -9.25 -24.22
N THR A 365 -33.47 -8.20 -24.52
CA THR A 365 -32.01 -8.21 -24.46
C THR A 365 -31.45 -7.37 -23.31
N GLU A 366 -32.18 -6.34 -22.89
CA GLU A 366 -31.68 -5.35 -21.94
C GLU A 366 -32.22 -5.61 -20.52
N PRO A 367 -31.35 -5.58 -19.50
CA PRO A 367 -31.77 -5.72 -18.12
C PRO A 367 -32.50 -4.47 -17.65
N VAL A 368 -33.71 -4.67 -17.13
CA VAL A 368 -34.59 -3.59 -16.65
C VAL A 368 -34.55 -3.41 -15.13
N PHE A 369 -34.13 -4.45 -14.40
CA PHE A 369 -33.81 -4.37 -12.97
C PHE A 369 -32.49 -5.07 -12.67
N THR A 370 -31.82 -4.63 -11.62
CA THR A 370 -30.78 -5.41 -10.94
C THR A 370 -31.25 -5.68 -9.53
N VAL A 371 -31.23 -6.95 -9.12
CA VAL A 371 -31.57 -7.38 -7.76
C VAL A 371 -30.33 -8.02 -7.14
N SER A 372 -29.93 -7.55 -5.96
CA SER A 372 -28.78 -8.07 -5.23
C SER A 372 -29.18 -8.50 -3.83
N ASP A 373 -28.74 -9.67 -3.40
CA ASP A 373 -28.79 -10.06 -1.99
C ASP A 373 -27.56 -9.51 -1.25
N LEU A 374 -27.81 -8.55 -0.36
CA LEU A 374 -26.78 -7.85 0.43
C LEU A 374 -26.46 -8.52 1.77
N SER A 375 -26.93 -9.75 2.02
CA SER A 375 -26.55 -10.54 3.21
C SER A 375 -25.05 -10.85 3.27
N SER A 376 -24.36 -10.78 2.14
CA SER A 376 -22.90 -10.77 2.03
C SER A 376 -22.48 -9.73 0.99
N VAL A 377 -21.32 -9.14 1.18
CA VAL A 377 -20.72 -8.19 0.25
C VAL A 377 -19.30 -8.61 -0.07
N TRP A 378 -18.77 -8.06 -1.16
CA TRP A 378 -17.34 -8.15 -1.46
C TRP A 378 -16.63 -6.91 -0.95
N VAL A 379 -15.38 -7.07 -0.57
CA VAL A 379 -14.43 -5.97 -0.45
C VAL A 379 -13.35 -6.21 -1.47
N GLU A 380 -13.16 -5.25 -2.37
CA GLU A 380 -12.11 -5.30 -3.38
C GLU A 380 -11.01 -4.32 -2.98
N ALA A 381 -9.79 -4.82 -2.82
CA ALA A 381 -8.62 -4.05 -2.42
C ALA A 381 -7.50 -4.24 -3.45
N PRO A 382 -7.02 -3.17 -4.11
CA PRO A 382 -5.81 -3.23 -4.93
C PRO A 382 -4.59 -3.62 -4.10
N VAL A 383 -3.78 -4.52 -4.64
CA VAL A 383 -2.51 -5.02 -4.09
C VAL A 383 -1.39 -4.65 -5.05
N ALA A 384 -0.41 -3.90 -4.55
CA ALA A 384 0.75 -3.50 -5.32
C ALA A 384 1.66 -4.70 -5.64
N THR A 385 2.40 -4.64 -6.76
CA THR A 385 3.28 -5.74 -7.19
C THR A 385 4.28 -6.20 -6.14
N LYS A 386 4.82 -5.27 -5.35
CA LYS A 386 5.77 -5.56 -4.25
C LYS A 386 5.17 -6.45 -3.15
N ASP A 387 3.86 -6.41 -2.98
CA ASP A 387 3.12 -7.09 -1.90
C ASP A 387 2.42 -8.37 -2.38
N LEU A 388 2.42 -8.67 -3.69
CA LEU A 388 1.76 -9.86 -4.25
C LEU A 388 2.33 -11.18 -3.71
N GLY A 389 3.61 -11.21 -3.34
CA GLY A 389 4.24 -12.42 -2.79
C GLY A 389 3.70 -12.83 -1.42
N THR A 390 3.15 -11.86 -0.67
CA THR A 390 2.65 -12.06 0.69
C THR A 390 1.13 -12.24 0.74
N ILE A 391 0.39 -11.71 -0.23
CA ILE A 391 -1.06 -11.85 -0.33
C ILE A 391 -1.45 -13.15 -1.05
N ARG A 392 -2.17 -14.03 -0.34
CA ARG A 392 -2.66 -15.32 -0.87
C ARG A 392 -4.13 -15.54 -0.51
N THR A 393 -4.79 -16.40 -1.28
CA THR A 393 -6.13 -16.87 -0.95
C THR A 393 -6.10 -17.66 0.37
N GLY A 394 -7.17 -17.54 1.16
CA GLY A 394 -7.31 -18.18 2.46
C GLY A 394 -6.76 -17.37 3.64
N LEU A 395 -6.02 -16.29 3.41
CA LEU A 395 -5.55 -15.43 4.51
C LEU A 395 -6.73 -14.77 5.22
N ALA A 396 -6.65 -14.78 6.55
CA ALA A 396 -7.57 -14.05 7.41
C ALA A 396 -7.25 -12.55 7.33
N VAL A 397 -8.31 -11.75 7.29
CA VAL A 397 -8.21 -10.29 7.23
C VAL A 397 -9.18 -9.63 8.19
N GLN A 398 -8.80 -8.47 8.68
CA GLN A 398 -9.70 -7.58 9.42
C GLN A 398 -10.07 -6.41 8.52
N VAL A 399 -11.37 -6.25 8.24
CA VAL A 399 -11.88 -5.11 7.47
C VAL A 399 -12.38 -4.06 8.43
N LYS A 400 -11.91 -2.81 8.27
CA LYS A 400 -12.32 -1.65 9.05
C LYS A 400 -12.97 -0.62 8.14
N ALA A 401 -14.10 -0.04 8.56
CA ALA A 401 -14.77 1.02 7.81
C ALA A 401 -14.03 2.35 7.94
N SER A 402 -13.80 3.03 6.80
CA SER A 402 -13.15 4.34 6.78
C SER A 402 -14.20 5.43 7.06
N GLY A 403 -14.52 5.66 8.34
CA GLY A 403 -15.40 6.74 8.76
C GLY A 403 -16.31 6.47 9.96
N PHE A 404 -16.35 5.23 10.45
CA PHE A 404 -17.06 4.87 11.68
C PHE A 404 -16.45 3.61 12.30
N ASP A 405 -16.71 3.39 13.59
CA ASP A 405 -16.16 2.24 14.31
C ASP A 405 -16.95 0.95 14.00
N ALA A 406 -16.71 0.41 12.82
CA ALA A 406 -17.16 -0.92 12.44
C ALA A 406 -16.01 -1.73 11.88
N GLN A 407 -15.93 -2.97 12.36
CA GLN A 407 -14.90 -3.91 11.97
C GLN A 407 -15.53 -5.29 11.79
N ALA A 408 -15.02 -6.04 10.82
CA ALA A 408 -15.46 -7.41 10.58
C ALA A 408 -14.31 -8.26 10.07
N ALA A 409 -14.26 -9.50 10.55
CA ALA A 409 -13.32 -10.49 10.05
C ALA A 409 -13.83 -11.06 8.72
N GLY A 410 -12.90 -11.29 7.80
CA GLY A 410 -13.16 -11.90 6.50
C GLY A 410 -11.98 -12.76 6.06
N THR A 411 -12.11 -13.35 4.88
CA THR A 411 -11.03 -14.12 4.24
C THR A 411 -10.85 -13.69 2.79
N ILE A 412 -9.60 -13.69 2.33
CA ILE A 412 -9.28 -13.44 0.92
C ILE A 412 -9.71 -14.68 0.13
N THR A 413 -10.72 -14.55 -0.73
CA THR A 413 -11.24 -15.65 -1.55
C THR A 413 -10.65 -15.65 -2.96
N TYR A 414 -10.17 -14.51 -3.43
CA TYR A 414 -9.64 -14.36 -4.77
C TYR A 414 -8.56 -13.28 -4.81
N VAL A 415 -7.52 -13.52 -5.62
CA VAL A 415 -6.48 -12.55 -5.95
C VAL A 415 -6.33 -12.60 -7.47
N SER A 416 -6.49 -11.46 -8.16
CA SER A 416 -6.43 -11.46 -9.62
C SER A 416 -5.02 -11.78 -10.13
N ALA A 417 -4.93 -12.58 -11.19
CA ALA A 417 -3.66 -12.85 -11.88
C ALA A 417 -3.24 -11.69 -12.79
N LEU A 418 -4.21 -10.91 -13.29
CA LEU A 418 -3.94 -9.73 -14.09
C LEU A 418 -3.67 -8.55 -13.18
N VAL A 419 -2.46 -8.02 -13.32
CA VAL A 419 -2.08 -6.68 -12.87
C VAL A 419 -2.72 -5.70 -13.85
N GLY A 420 -3.68 -4.89 -13.40
CA GLY A 420 -4.37 -3.95 -14.29
C GLY A 420 -3.37 -3.04 -14.99
N GLU A 421 -3.45 -2.92 -16.33
CA GLU A 421 -2.45 -2.18 -17.13
C GLU A 421 -2.29 -0.72 -16.67
N GLN A 422 -3.37 -0.12 -16.16
CA GLN A 422 -3.40 1.26 -15.66
C GLN A 422 -2.91 1.39 -14.21
N THR A 423 -3.27 0.45 -13.33
CA THR A 423 -3.02 0.57 -11.88
C THR A 423 -1.78 -0.19 -11.40
N ARG A 424 -1.18 -1.02 -12.26
CA ARG A 424 -0.07 -1.92 -11.93
C ARG A 424 -0.30 -2.68 -10.61
N SER A 425 -1.55 -3.04 -10.34
CA SER A 425 -1.98 -3.71 -9.11
C SER A 425 -2.87 -4.91 -9.45
N ALA A 426 -2.79 -5.97 -8.64
CA ALA A 426 -3.81 -7.02 -8.64
C ALA A 426 -4.96 -6.63 -7.71
N THR A 427 -6.12 -7.26 -7.85
CA THR A 427 -7.26 -7.06 -6.96
C THR A 427 -7.38 -8.26 -6.03
N ALA A 428 -7.22 -8.04 -4.73
CA ALA A 428 -7.63 -8.98 -3.70
C ALA A 428 -9.11 -8.78 -3.38
N ARG A 429 -9.86 -9.87 -3.30
CA ARG A 429 -11.28 -9.88 -2.96
C ARG A 429 -11.50 -10.63 -1.66
N VAL A 430 -12.23 -9.99 -0.76
CA VAL A 430 -12.64 -10.53 0.53
C VAL A 430 -14.15 -10.67 0.54
N VAL A 431 -14.66 -11.80 1.02
CA VAL A 431 -16.11 -11.99 1.23
C VAL A 431 -16.43 -11.62 2.68
N LEU A 432 -17.38 -10.71 2.86
CA LEU A 432 -17.76 -10.18 4.17
C LEU A 432 -19.23 -10.46 4.48
N PRO A 433 -19.56 -11.18 5.56
CA PRO A 433 -20.93 -11.31 6.05
C PRO A 433 -21.51 -9.95 6.43
N ASN A 434 -22.75 -9.68 6.05
CA ASN A 434 -23.41 -8.39 6.28
C ASN A 434 -24.83 -8.53 6.87
N PRO A 435 -25.00 -9.27 8.00
CA PRO A 435 -26.32 -9.52 8.57
C PRO A 435 -27.03 -8.25 9.07
N LYS A 436 -26.27 -7.22 9.45
CA LYS A 436 -26.78 -5.94 9.93
C LYS A 436 -26.97 -4.89 8.82
N GLY A 437 -26.56 -5.18 7.58
CA GLY A 437 -26.64 -4.22 6.46
C GLY A 437 -25.75 -2.98 6.62
N LEU A 438 -24.69 -3.06 7.44
CA LEU A 438 -23.77 -1.96 7.71
C LEU A 438 -22.77 -1.76 6.57
N TRP A 439 -22.36 -2.85 5.92
CA TRP A 439 -21.43 -2.81 4.80
C TRP A 439 -22.20 -2.50 3.53
N ARG A 440 -22.19 -1.23 3.13
CA ARG A 440 -22.90 -0.76 1.93
C ARG A 440 -21.93 -0.67 0.77
N PRO A 441 -22.28 -1.17 -0.43
CA PRO A 441 -21.47 -1.00 -1.63
C PRO A 441 -21.15 0.49 -1.89
N GLY A 442 -19.91 0.77 -2.30
CA GLY A 442 -19.34 2.11 -2.43
C GLY A 442 -18.62 2.62 -1.18
N LEU A 443 -18.71 1.93 -0.03
CA LEU A 443 -18.04 2.35 1.20
C LEU A 443 -16.53 2.07 1.12
N PRO A 444 -15.66 3.07 1.37
CA PRO A 444 -14.22 2.85 1.51
C PRO A 444 -13.91 2.10 2.81
N VAL A 445 -12.95 1.18 2.74
CA VAL A 445 -12.52 0.35 3.86
C VAL A 445 -11.02 0.15 3.87
N THR A 446 -10.46 -0.15 5.04
CA THR A 446 -9.09 -0.62 5.20
C THR A 446 -9.11 -2.11 5.50
N VAL A 447 -8.39 -2.90 4.71
CA VAL A 447 -8.21 -4.34 4.90
C VAL A 447 -6.85 -4.56 5.51
N GLU A 448 -6.82 -4.96 6.77
CA GLU A 448 -5.60 -5.37 7.47
C GLU A 448 -5.38 -6.87 7.25
N VAL A 449 -4.30 -7.20 6.53
CA VAL A 449 -3.90 -8.56 6.23
C VAL A 449 -2.74 -8.95 7.13
N THR A 450 -2.88 -10.04 7.88
CA THR A 450 -1.75 -10.64 8.59
C THR A 450 -0.90 -11.39 7.57
N SER A 451 0.22 -10.78 7.16
CA SER A 451 1.05 -11.26 6.05
C SER A 451 2.06 -12.33 6.46
N SER A 452 2.57 -12.24 7.68
CA SER A 452 3.49 -13.22 8.25
C SER A 452 3.54 -13.10 9.77
N GLU A 453 3.90 -14.20 10.42
CA GLU A 453 4.15 -14.26 11.84
C GLU A 453 5.52 -14.88 12.08
N ALA A 454 6.37 -14.19 12.82
CA ALA A 454 7.72 -14.65 13.10
C ALA A 454 8.06 -14.40 14.58
N GLU A 455 8.70 -15.38 15.20
CA GLU A 455 9.43 -15.16 16.45
C GLU A 455 10.81 -14.60 16.11
N VAL A 456 11.13 -13.46 16.70
CA VAL A 456 12.41 -12.79 16.51
C VAL A 456 13.19 -12.80 17.83
N PRO A 457 14.52 -12.97 17.81
CA PRO A 457 15.31 -13.10 19.04
C PRO A 457 15.45 -11.79 19.81
N VAL A 458 15.43 -10.65 19.10
CA VAL A 458 15.55 -9.31 19.68
C VAL A 458 14.55 -8.37 19.02
N ALA A 459 13.72 -7.73 19.84
CA ALA A 459 12.84 -6.65 19.41
C ALA A 459 12.83 -5.49 20.41
N VAL A 460 12.54 -4.30 19.89
CA VAL A 460 12.39 -3.06 20.66
C VAL A 460 11.03 -2.43 20.37
N GLN A 461 10.52 -1.62 21.29
CA GLN A 461 9.29 -0.85 21.06
C GLN A 461 9.52 0.20 19.96
N VAL A 462 8.55 0.39 19.08
CA VAL A 462 8.59 1.41 18.02
C VAL A 462 8.88 2.80 18.60
N ASP A 463 8.26 3.15 19.73
CA ASP A 463 8.40 4.46 20.39
C ASP A 463 9.84 4.75 20.88
N ALA A 464 10.65 3.70 21.02
CA ALA A 464 12.03 3.80 21.50
C ALA A 464 12.98 4.29 20.42
N ILE A 465 12.63 4.05 19.16
CA ILE A 465 13.48 4.32 17.99
C ILE A 465 13.49 5.82 17.73
N GLN A 466 14.68 6.39 17.65
CA GLN A 466 14.91 7.81 17.40
C GLN A 466 15.83 7.97 16.18
N SER A 467 15.67 9.06 15.46
CA SER A 467 16.63 9.43 14.41
C SER A 467 17.68 10.38 14.99
N VAL A 468 18.95 9.97 15.01
CA VAL A 468 20.09 10.80 15.46
C VAL A 468 21.09 10.84 14.30
N ARG A 469 21.36 12.05 13.79
CA ARG A 469 22.04 12.23 12.49
C ARG A 469 21.29 11.43 11.41
N ASP A 470 21.98 10.59 10.65
CA ASP A 470 21.38 9.72 9.62
C ASP A 470 21.02 8.32 10.14
N TRP A 471 21.21 8.04 11.43
CA TRP A 471 20.96 6.72 12.01
C TRP A 471 19.60 6.59 12.67
N GLN A 472 18.99 5.42 12.49
CA GLN A 472 17.93 4.92 13.37
C GLN A 472 18.62 4.33 14.60
N VAL A 473 18.38 4.91 15.78
CA VAL A 473 19.03 4.53 17.02
C VAL A 473 18.03 4.18 18.10
N VAL A 474 18.49 3.39 19.07
CA VAL A 474 17.86 3.31 20.39
C VAL A 474 18.88 3.71 21.45
N PHE A 475 18.44 4.28 22.57
CA PHE A 475 19.36 4.62 23.66
C PHE A 475 19.53 3.43 24.61
N GLY A 476 20.67 2.74 24.50
CA GLY A 476 21.07 1.64 25.38
C GLY A 476 21.52 2.15 26.74
N ARG A 477 21.10 1.49 27.82
CA ARG A 477 21.33 1.89 29.21
C ARG A 477 22.41 1.04 29.87
N TYR A 478 23.49 1.69 30.31
CA TYR A 478 24.62 1.04 30.99
C TYR A 478 25.02 1.84 32.24
N GLY A 479 24.67 1.33 33.42
CA GLY A 479 24.85 2.09 34.67
C GLY A 479 24.05 3.40 34.63
N GLN A 480 24.75 4.55 34.72
CA GLN A 480 24.15 5.89 34.57
C GLN A 480 24.29 6.50 33.18
N GLN A 481 24.92 5.78 32.24
CA GLN A 481 25.12 6.25 30.88
C GLN A 481 24.03 5.72 29.95
N LEU A 482 23.67 6.55 28.97
CA LEU A 482 22.81 6.22 27.84
C LEU A 482 23.60 6.48 26.57
N GLU A 483 23.71 5.48 25.71
CA GLU A 483 24.45 5.57 24.45
C GLU A 483 23.49 5.36 23.29
N ALA A 484 23.56 6.22 22.27
CA ALA A 484 22.82 6.00 21.03
C ALA A 484 23.42 4.79 20.29
N ARG A 485 22.61 3.76 20.07
CA ARG A 485 22.98 2.53 19.39
C ARG A 485 22.35 2.50 18.01
N PRO A 486 23.12 2.68 16.91
CA PRO A 486 22.62 2.47 15.57
C PRO A 486 22.07 1.06 15.41
N LEU A 487 20.89 0.95 14.81
CA LEU A 487 20.19 -0.31 14.63
C LEU A 487 19.99 -0.60 13.13
N GLU A 488 20.19 -1.86 12.76
CA GLU A 488 19.56 -2.40 11.56
C GLU A 488 18.22 -3.03 11.93
N LEU A 489 17.15 -2.54 11.32
CA LEU A 489 15.78 -2.91 11.65
C LEU A 489 15.21 -3.92 10.67
N GLY A 490 14.40 -4.84 11.17
CA GLY A 490 13.72 -5.89 10.41
C GLY A 490 12.21 -5.73 10.37
N ARG A 491 11.49 -6.84 10.63
CA ARG A 491 10.02 -6.88 10.64
C ARG A 491 9.43 -5.98 11.73
N SER A 492 8.23 -5.47 11.50
CA SER A 492 7.48 -4.65 12.47
C SER A 492 6.00 -4.99 12.44
N ASP A 493 5.37 -4.98 13.60
CA ASP A 493 3.90 -5.07 13.76
C ASP A 493 3.28 -3.72 14.16
N GLY A 494 4.06 -2.63 14.07
CA GLY A 494 3.66 -1.28 14.47
C GLY A 494 3.73 -1.01 15.98
N ARG A 495 3.95 -2.03 16.82
CA ARG A 495 4.20 -1.87 18.27
C ARG A 495 5.65 -2.18 18.62
N VAL A 496 6.19 -3.23 18.03
CA VAL A 496 7.57 -3.67 18.18
C VAL A 496 8.24 -3.85 16.82
N VAL A 497 9.56 -3.67 16.79
CA VAL A 497 10.41 -3.83 15.60
C VAL A 497 11.52 -4.82 15.92
N GLU A 498 11.75 -5.75 15.01
CA GLU A 498 12.90 -6.66 15.02
C GLU A 498 14.21 -5.89 14.88
N VAL A 499 15.18 -6.23 15.70
CA VAL A 499 16.55 -5.70 15.62
C VAL A 499 17.45 -6.78 15.03
N LEU A 500 17.98 -6.52 13.84
CA LEU A 500 18.91 -7.41 13.13
C LEU A 500 20.35 -7.24 13.65
N SER A 501 20.74 -6.00 13.96
CA SER A 501 22.04 -5.66 14.53
C SER A 501 21.99 -4.36 15.34
N GLY A 502 22.97 -4.15 16.22
CA GLY A 502 23.14 -2.91 17.01
C GLY A 502 22.82 -3.03 18.51
N LEU A 503 21.89 -3.92 18.87
CA LEU A 503 21.47 -4.19 20.25
C LEU A 503 21.31 -5.70 20.49
N SER A 504 21.80 -6.21 21.61
CA SER A 504 21.75 -7.63 21.97
C SER A 504 20.58 -7.95 22.91
N ALA A 505 20.18 -9.23 22.96
CA ALA A 505 19.21 -9.70 23.94
C ALA A 505 19.70 -9.46 25.38
N GLY A 506 18.81 -9.00 26.26
CA GLY A 506 19.09 -8.68 27.65
C GLY A 506 19.56 -7.25 27.89
N GLU A 507 19.92 -6.50 26.85
CA GLU A 507 20.30 -5.09 27.00
C GLU A 507 19.10 -4.23 27.37
N ARG A 508 19.31 -3.29 28.30
CA ARG A 508 18.29 -2.30 28.67
C ARG A 508 18.32 -1.13 27.71
N TYR A 509 17.15 -0.61 27.35
CA TYR A 509 17.03 0.55 26.47
C TYR A 509 15.91 1.48 26.94
N ALA A 510 15.98 2.76 26.53
CA ALA A 510 14.91 3.73 26.77
C ALA A 510 13.72 3.47 25.83
N ALA A 511 12.62 2.95 26.37
CA ALA A 511 11.44 2.52 25.61
C ALA A 511 10.47 3.68 25.31
N LYS A 512 9.99 4.38 26.34
CA LYS A 512 9.07 5.51 26.18
C LYS A 512 9.76 6.82 26.46
N ASN A 513 9.33 7.86 25.75
CA ASN A 513 9.83 9.22 25.86
C ASN A 513 11.35 9.37 25.63
N SER A 514 11.96 8.50 24.80
CA SER A 514 13.40 8.53 24.50
C SER A 514 13.86 9.81 23.78
N PHE A 515 12.92 10.63 23.27
CA PHE A 515 13.18 11.96 22.72
C PHE A 515 13.91 12.89 23.71
N VAL A 516 13.65 12.78 25.02
CA VAL A 516 14.34 13.62 26.03
C VAL A 516 15.85 13.37 26.01
N ILE A 517 16.25 12.11 25.83
CA ILE A 517 17.66 11.72 25.76
C ILE A 517 18.30 12.28 24.48
N LYS A 518 17.58 12.22 23.36
CA LYS A 518 18.02 12.85 22.10
C LYS A 518 18.21 14.35 22.26
N ALA A 519 17.29 15.05 22.94
CA ALA A 519 17.39 16.48 23.17
C ALA A 519 18.62 16.83 24.03
N GLU A 520 18.89 16.04 25.06
CA GLU A 520 20.06 16.22 25.92
C GLU A 520 21.37 15.93 25.18
N LEU A 521 21.37 14.91 24.32
CA LEU A 521 22.51 14.62 23.45
C LEU A 521 22.81 15.79 22.50
N GLY A 522 21.78 16.44 21.97
CA GLY A 522 21.93 17.63 21.13
C GLY A 522 22.58 18.82 21.85
N LYS A 523 22.29 19.01 23.14
CA LYS A 523 22.93 20.06 23.95
C LYS A 523 24.40 19.77 24.23
N ALA A 524 24.73 18.52 24.58
CA ALA A 524 26.10 18.09 24.88
C ALA A 524 27.03 18.12 23.64
N GLY A 525 26.46 17.94 22.44
CA GLY A 525 27.19 18.11 21.17
C GLY A 525 27.52 19.57 20.88
N ALA A 526 26.59 20.50 21.13
CA ALA A 526 26.77 21.93 20.86
C ALA A 526 27.82 22.61 21.76
N SER A 527 28.13 22.05 22.94
CA SER A 527 29.14 22.63 23.85
C SER A 527 30.59 22.29 23.48
N HIS A 528 30.82 21.35 22.54
CA HIS A 528 32.16 20.92 22.13
C HIS A 528 32.65 21.56 20.81
N ASP A 529 31.80 22.28 20.09
CA ASP A 529 32.10 22.95 18.81
C ASP A 529 32.55 24.42 18.97
N HIS A 530 32.98 24.83 20.18
CA HIS A 530 33.43 26.20 20.48
C HIS A 530 34.93 26.32 20.77
#